data_AF-A0A538DH15-F1
#
_entry.id   AF-A0A538DH15-F1
#
_cell.length_a   1.000
_cell.length_b   1.000
_cell.length_c   1.000
_cell.angle_alpha   90.00
_cell.angle_beta   90.00
_cell.angle_gamma   90.00
#
_symmetry.space_group_name_H-M   'P 1'
#
loop_
_entity.id
_entity.type
_entity.pdbx_description
1 polymer ?
#
loop_
_entity_poly.entity_id
_entity_poly.type
_entity_poly.pdbx_seq_one_letter_code
_entity_poly.pdbx_strand_id
1 'polypeptide(L)'
;MLGTVVDSPIGPLGLIASDTGLRAVSFHGRRIRPDGRSPVLAEAARQIDAYFAGDLVTFDLPLELQGTEFQRRCWLALATIP
;
A
#
# COMPACT_ATOMS: atom_id res chain seq x y z
N MET A 1 -10.73 -9.81 1.78
CA MET A 1 -9.60 -9.06 1.22
C MET A 1 -10.06 -8.49 -0.10
N LEU A 2 -9.76 -7.21 -0.31
CA LEU A 2 -10.06 -6.49 -1.55
C LEU A 2 -8.73 -5.99 -2.14
N GLY A 3 -8.71 -5.72 -3.43
CA GLY A 3 -7.59 -5.19 -4.15
C GLY A 3 -8.02 -4.20 -5.22
N THR A 4 -7.05 -3.42 -5.69
CA THR A 4 -7.19 -2.48 -6.79
C THR A 4 -5.85 -2.29 -7.48
N VAL A 5 -5.87 -1.67 -8.65
CA VAL A 5 -4.65 -1.26 -9.37
C VAL A 5 -4.65 0.26 -9.47
N VAL A 6 -3.50 0.85 -9.17
CA VAL A 6 -3.25 2.30 -9.27
C VAL A 6 -2.12 2.50 -10.28
N ASP A 7 -2.32 3.40 -11.25
CA ASP A 7 -1.26 3.77 -12.18
C ASP A 7 -0.23 4.67 -11.49
N SER A 8 1.05 4.52 -11.83
CA SER A 8 2.10 5.36 -11.26
C SER A 8 3.26 5.57 -12.25
N PRO A 9 4.14 6.56 -12.03
CA PRO A 9 5.31 6.81 -12.89
C PRO A 9 6.27 5.62 -13.04
N ILE A 10 6.23 4.66 -12.12
CA ILE A 10 7.06 3.44 -12.12
C ILE A 10 6.28 2.20 -12.63
N GLY A 11 5.13 2.43 -13.26
CA GLY A 11 4.21 1.39 -13.73
C GLY A 11 3.07 1.10 -12.75
N PRO A 12 2.13 0.21 -13.12
CA PRO A 12 0.96 -0.06 -12.30
C PRO A 12 1.34 -0.74 -10.98
N LEU A 13 0.74 -0.27 -9.89
CA LEU A 13 0.87 -0.81 -8.55
C LEU A 13 -0.41 -1.53 -8.16
N GLY A 14 -0.27 -2.81 -7.80
CA GLY A 14 -1.36 -3.62 -7.28
C GLY A 14 -1.42 -3.51 -5.76
N LEU A 15 -2.57 -3.10 -5.23
CA LEU A 15 -2.83 -2.92 -3.80
C LEU A 15 -3.76 -4.02 -3.30
N ILE A 16 -3.51 -4.54 -2.09
CA ILE A 16 -4.40 -5.47 -1.39
C ILE A 16 -4.61 -4.96 0.04
N ALA A 17 -5.87 -4.89 0.46
CA ALA A 17 -6.26 -4.54 1.82
C ALA A 17 -7.24 -5.56 2.41
N SER A 18 -7.23 -5.65 3.73
CA SER A 18 -8.31 -6.22 4.53
C SER A 18 -9.18 -5.10 5.10
N ASP A 19 -10.09 -5.45 6.01
CA ASP A 19 -10.89 -4.47 6.76
C ASP A 19 -10.05 -3.72 7.80
N THR A 20 -8.84 -4.20 8.13
CA THR A 20 -7.99 -3.62 9.18
C THR A 20 -6.82 -2.80 8.64
N GLY A 21 -6.41 -2.99 7.38
CA GLY A 21 -5.33 -2.22 6.81
C GLY A 21 -4.82 -2.69 5.44
N LEU A 22 -3.89 -1.92 4.89
CA LEU A 22 -3.15 -2.25 3.68
C LEU A 22 -2.18 -3.38 3.99
N ARG A 23 -2.26 -4.44 3.20
CA ARG A 23 -1.52 -5.69 3.44
C ARG A 23 -0.39 -5.90 2.44
N ALA A 24 -0.58 -5.46 1.20
CA ALA A 24 0.43 -5.60 0.17
C ALA A 24 0.37 -4.49 -0.87
N VAL A 25 1.56 -4.12 -1.35
CA VAL A 25 1.79 -3.35 -2.57
C VAL A 25 2.68 -4.19 -3.47
N SER A 26 2.32 -4.31 -4.75
CA SER A 26 3.04 -5.14 -5.72
C SER A 26 3.30 -4.37 -6.99
N PHE A 27 4.53 -4.44 -7.50
CA PHE A 27 4.88 -3.85 -8.78
C PHE A 27 4.22 -4.60 -9.94
N HIS A 28 4.01 -3.88 -11.03
CA HIS A 28 3.41 -4.34 -12.29
C HIS A 28 1.93 -4.73 -12.22
N GLY A 29 1.26 -4.59 -11.07
CA GLY A 29 -0.18 -4.84 -10.86
C GLY A 29 -0.68 -6.23 -11.27
N ARG A 30 0.24 -7.13 -11.64
CA ARG A 30 -0.08 -8.35 -12.37
C ARG A 30 -0.66 -9.34 -11.37
N ARG A 31 -1.93 -9.72 -11.59
CA ARG A 31 -2.76 -10.65 -10.79
C ARG A 31 -3.67 -10.01 -9.72
N ILE A 32 -3.72 -8.69 -9.58
CA ILE A 32 -4.77 -8.05 -8.77
C ILE A 32 -6.04 -7.88 -9.61
N ARG A 33 -7.17 -8.38 -9.10
CA ARG A 33 -8.48 -8.07 -9.64
C ARG A 33 -9.09 -6.97 -8.76
N PRO A 34 -9.47 -5.82 -9.34
CA PRO A 34 -10.21 -4.80 -8.60
C PRO A 34 -11.52 -5.37 -8.08
N ASP A 35 -11.78 -5.26 -6.78
CA ASP A 35 -13.00 -5.75 -6.16
C ASP A 35 -13.51 -4.80 -5.06
N GLY A 36 -14.81 -4.53 -5.10
CA GLY A 36 -15.52 -3.77 -4.06
C GLY A 36 -15.05 -2.33 -3.85
N ARG A 37 -15.54 -1.72 -2.77
CA ARG A 37 -15.07 -0.43 -2.25
C ARG A 37 -14.39 -0.68 -0.92
N SER A 38 -13.14 -0.26 -0.78
CA SER A 38 -12.40 -0.27 0.48
C SER A 38 -11.93 1.16 0.78
N PRO A 39 -12.31 1.74 1.94
CA PRO A 39 -11.78 3.03 2.36
C PRO A 39 -10.25 3.04 2.44
N VAL A 40 -9.65 1.92 2.86
CA VAL A 40 -8.19 1.75 2.94
C VAL A 40 -7.55 1.80 1.56
N LEU A 41 -8.12 1.11 0.56
CA LEU A 41 -7.60 1.15 -0.81
C LEU A 41 -7.76 2.52 -1.46
N ALA A 42 -8.89 3.20 -1.19
CA ALA A 42 -9.12 4.56 -1.70
C ALA A 42 -8.11 5.54 -1.12
N GLU A 43 -7.85 5.47 0.19
CA GLU A 43 -6.87 6.34 0.85
C GLU A 43 -5.43 6.00 0.44
N ALA A 44 -5.11 4.71 0.28
CA ALA A 44 -3.81 4.29 -0.22
C ALA A 44 -3.55 4.81 -1.64
N ALA A 45 -4.54 4.71 -2.55
CA ALA A 45 -4.44 5.28 -3.89
C ALA A 45 -4.19 6.80 -3.84
N ARG A 46 -4.98 7.52 -3.04
CA ARG A 46 -4.83 8.98 -2.86
C ARG A 46 -3.43 9.38 -2.39
N GLN A 47 -2.87 8.68 -1.40
CA GLN A 47 -1.54 8.98 -0.88
C GLN A 47 -0.42 8.59 -1.86
N ILE A 48 -0.59 7.50 -2.61
CA ILE A 48 0.34 7.12 -3.69
C ILE A 48 0.40 8.21 -4.76
N ASP A 49 -0.75 8.73 -5.19
CA ASP A 49 -0.81 9.82 -6.16
C ASP A 49 -0.10 11.08 -5.63
N ALA A 50 -0.37 11.47 -4.38
CA ALA A 50 0.29 12.60 -3.74
C ALA A 50 1.81 12.41 -3.58
N TYR A 51 2.26 11.18 -3.28
CA TYR A 51 3.68 10.86 -3.19
C TYR A 51 4.39 11.07 -4.53
N PHE A 52 3.81 10.57 -5.62
CA PHE A 52 4.39 10.74 -6.95
C PHE A 52 4.25 12.16 -7.50
N ALA A 53 3.30 12.95 -7.02
CA ALA A 53 3.23 14.39 -7.28
C ALA A 53 4.29 15.20 -6.50
N GLY A 54 4.90 14.61 -5.47
CA GLY A 54 5.86 15.28 -4.59
C GLY A 54 5.21 16.05 -3.43
N ASP A 55 3.89 15.94 -3.25
CA ASP A 55 3.11 16.62 -2.21
C ASP A 55 3.10 15.85 -0.87
N LEU A 56 3.50 14.58 -0.88
CA LEU A 56 3.52 13.71 0.29
C LEU A 56 4.86 12.98 0.37
N VAL A 57 5.47 13.00 1.56
CA VAL A 57 6.71 12.26 1.86
C VAL A 57 6.52 11.23 2.97
N THR A 58 5.43 11.32 3.73
CA THR A 58 5.10 10.39 4.82
C THR A 58 3.70 9.83 4.59
N PHE A 59 3.60 8.50 4.61
CA PHE A 59 2.33 7.80 4.51
C PHE A 59 1.71 7.63 5.90
N ASP A 60 0.41 7.91 6.00
CA ASP A 60 -0.41 7.66 7.19
C ASP A 60 -1.54 6.71 6.81
N LEU A 61 -1.24 5.41 6.83
CA LEU A 61 -2.15 4.34 6.44
C LEU A 61 -2.16 3.25 7.50
N PRO A 62 -3.32 2.66 7.82
CA PRO A 62 -3.35 1.46 8.63
C PRO A 62 -2.67 0.32 7.86
N LEU A 63 -1.63 -0.28 8.44
CA LEU A 63 -0.89 -1.40 7.85
C LEU A 63 -1.19 -2.71 8.58
N GLU A 64 -1.50 -3.75 7.83
CA GLU A 64 -1.66 -5.10 8.37
C GLU A 64 -0.41 -5.95 8.07
N LEU A 65 0.66 -5.75 8.85
CA LEU A 65 1.95 -6.41 8.65
C LEU A 65 1.90 -7.90 8.99
N GLN A 66 2.23 -8.74 8.02
CA GLN A 66 2.06 -10.19 8.12
C GLN A 66 3.37 -10.90 7.81
N GLY A 67 4.04 -11.31 8.88
CA GLY A 67 5.35 -11.93 8.85
C GLY A 67 5.76 -12.39 10.24
N THR A 68 6.92 -13.02 10.34
CA THR A 68 7.52 -13.42 11.62
C THR A 68 7.76 -12.18 12.50
N GLU A 69 7.96 -12.38 13.80
CA GLU A 69 8.34 -11.30 14.70
C GLU A 69 9.60 -10.57 14.22
N PHE A 70 10.61 -11.32 13.76
CA PHE A 70 11.83 -10.76 13.19
C PHE A 70 11.54 -9.89 11.96
N GLN A 71 10.74 -10.38 11.00
CA GLN A 71 10.36 -9.61 9.81
C GLN A 71 9.64 -8.31 10.18
N ARG A 72 8.67 -8.38 11.10
CA ARG A 72 7.93 -7.19 11.57
C ARG A 72 8.85 -6.17 12.22
N ARG A 73 9.81 -6.60 13.05
CA ARG A 73 10.82 -5.71 13.64
C ARG A 73 11.69 -5.03 12.58
N CYS A 74 12.12 -5.78 11.57
CA CYS A 74 12.89 -5.20 10.46
C CYS A 74 12.06 -4.15 9.69
N TRP A 75 10.80 -4.45 9.36
CA TRP A 75 9.94 -3.51 8.65
C TRP A 75 9.66 -2.23 9.45
N LEU A 76 9.41 -2.36 10.76
CA LEU A 76 9.23 -1.20 11.64
C LEU A 76 10.49 -0.34 11.73
N ALA A 77 11.68 -0.95 11.73
CA ALA A 77 12.94 -0.21 11.68
C ALA A 77 13.17 0.48 10.32
N LEU A 78 12.80 -0.16 9.20
CA LEU A 78 12.87 0.47 7.88
C LEU A 78 11.94 1.68 7.77
N ALA A 79 10.79 1.65 8.46
CA ALA A 79 9.83 2.75 8.47
C ALA A 79 10.30 4.00 9.24
N THR A 80 11.44 3.95 9.95
CA THR A 80 12.02 5.14 10.61
C THR A 80 13.00 5.91 9.72
N ILE A 81 13.20 5.46 8.48
CA ILE A 81 14.04 6.17 7.49
C ILE A 81 13.22 7.34 6.92
N PRO A 82 13.70 8.59 6.99
CA PRO A 82 13.01 9.76 6.43
C PRO A 82 12.87 9.75 4.91
#